data_AF-A0A842MT21-F1
#
_entry.id   AF-A0A842MT21-F1
#
_cell.length_a   1.000
_cell.length_b   1.000
_cell.length_c   1.000
_cell.angle_alpha   90.00
_cell.angle_beta   90.00
_cell.angle_gamma   90.00
#
_symmetry.space_group_name_H-M   'P 1'
#
loop_
_entity.id
_entity.type
_entity.pdbx_description
1 polymer ?
#
loop_
_entity_poly.entity_id
_entity_poly.type
_entity_poly.pdbx_seq_one_letter_code
_entity_poly.pdbx_strand_id
1 'polypeptide(L)'
;MKWGDQWNNRAMDYLLELGPNSHFEHLIRKLSKGMCLILGAGGEVSWIYKSSENIEEIVGINISREELQKIDKKIACLIVCDAQNLPFKDSCFNVIICKSTLHHLTDVNKGILECN
;
A
#
# COMPACT_ATOMS: atom_id res chain seq x y z
N MET A 1 19.68 25.41 -6.34
CA MET A 1 18.69 24.45 -6.85
C MET A 1 17.33 24.92 -6.36
N LYS A 2 16.36 25.17 -7.24
CA LYS A 2 15.00 25.55 -6.82
C LYS A 2 14.25 24.28 -6.43
N TRP A 3 13.46 24.35 -5.36
CA TRP A 3 12.54 23.28 -4.98
C TRP A 3 11.57 23.07 -6.14
N GLY A 4 11.51 21.85 -6.69
CA GLY A 4 10.81 21.60 -7.96
C GLY A 4 11.72 21.04 -9.07
N ASP A 5 12.99 21.45 -9.12
CA ASP A 5 13.87 21.12 -10.25
C ASP A 5 14.13 19.61 -10.39
N GLN A 6 14.11 18.86 -9.28
CA GLN A 6 14.20 17.39 -9.27
C GLN A 6 13.04 16.69 -10.01
N TRP A 7 11.89 17.37 -10.11
CA TRP A 7 10.68 16.88 -10.78
C TRP A 7 10.65 17.21 -12.28
N ASN A 8 11.59 18.02 -12.78
CA ASN A 8 11.67 18.44 -14.18
C ASN A 8 12.72 17.65 -14.97
N ASN A 9 13.13 16.49 -14.46
CA ASN A 9 14.17 15.66 -15.08
C ASN A 9 13.55 14.51 -15.87
N ARG A 10 14.31 13.95 -16.82
CA ARG A 10 13.99 12.74 -17.60
C ARG A 10 13.41 11.58 -16.80
N ALA A 11 13.73 11.48 -15.50
CA ALA A 11 13.18 10.48 -14.59
C ALA A 11 11.66 10.67 -14.35
N MET A 12 11.17 11.92 -14.28
CA MET A 12 9.74 12.18 -14.17
C MET A 12 9.02 11.95 -15.50
N ASP A 13 9.62 12.29 -16.63
CA ASP A 13 9.07 11.96 -17.95
C ASP A 13 8.89 10.44 -18.09
N TYR A 14 9.90 9.66 -17.67
CA TYR A 14 9.84 8.20 -17.63
C TYR A 14 8.73 7.67 -16.70
N LEU A 15 8.55 8.26 -15.51
CA LEU A 15 7.48 7.90 -14.58
C LEU A 15 6.08 8.26 -15.12
N LEU A 16 5.97 9.37 -15.87
CA LEU A 16 4.73 9.80 -16.52
C LEU A 16 4.38 8.91 -17.71
N GLU A 17 5.36 8.53 -18.54
CA GLU A 17 5.18 7.65 -19.70
C GLU A 17 4.79 6.21 -19.31
N LEU A 18 5.40 5.66 -18.27
CA LEU A 18 5.07 4.31 -17.78
C LEU A 18 3.77 4.26 -16.97
N GLY A 19 3.28 5.42 -16.54
CA GLY A 19 2.26 5.53 -15.51
C GLY A 19 2.78 5.13 -14.12
N PRO A 20 2.31 5.78 -13.05
CA PRO A 20 2.88 5.64 -11.70
C PRO A 20 2.75 4.22 -11.09
N ASN A 21 1.95 3.33 -11.70
CA ASN A 21 1.57 2.05 -11.09
C ASN A 21 1.97 0.81 -11.92
N SER A 22 2.40 0.92 -13.19
CA SER A 22 2.60 -0.23 -14.08
C SER A 22 3.62 -1.26 -13.55
N HIS A 23 4.71 -0.78 -12.96
CA HIS A 23 5.71 -1.63 -12.33
C HIS A 23 5.17 -2.34 -11.10
N PHE A 24 4.37 -1.64 -10.30
CA PHE A 24 3.76 -2.25 -9.12
C PHE A 24 2.70 -3.29 -9.50
N GLU A 25 1.90 -3.04 -10.54
CA GLU A 25 0.91 -4.02 -11.03
C GLU A 25 1.59 -5.33 -11.45
N HIS A 26 2.71 -5.25 -12.18
CA HIS A 26 3.48 -6.42 -12.56
C HIS A 26 4.06 -7.17 -11.36
N LEU A 27 4.55 -6.45 -10.36
CA LEU A 27 5.05 -7.05 -9.11
C LEU A 27 3.92 -7.72 -8.33
N ILE A 28 2.78 -7.05 -8.17
CA ILE A 28 1.62 -7.55 -7.42
C ILE A 28 1.10 -8.85 -8.03
N ARG A 29 1.01 -8.93 -9.36
CA ARG A 29 0.61 -10.16 -10.07
C ARG A 29 1.54 -11.35 -9.82
N LYS A 30 2.80 -11.09 -9.46
CA LYS A 30 3.82 -12.12 -9.19
C LYS A 30 3.94 -12.48 -7.71
N LEU A 31 3.23 -11.78 -6.83
CA LEU A 31 3.25 -12.10 -5.40
C LEU A 31 2.70 -13.50 -5.15
N SER A 32 3.24 -14.15 -4.11
CA SER A 32 2.83 -15.47 -3.66
C SER A 32 1.37 -15.48 -3.19
N LYS A 33 0.73 -16.65 -3.27
CA LYS A 33 -0.58 -16.87 -2.67
C LYS A 33 -0.59 -16.66 -1.16
N GLY A 34 -1.72 -16.24 -0.62
CA GLY A 34 -1.97 -16.12 0.81
C GLY A 34 -2.59 -14.79 1.23
N MET A 35 -2.35 -14.37 2.46
CA MET A 35 -2.89 -13.15 3.06
C MET A 35 -2.00 -11.94 2.79
N CYS A 36 -2.59 -10.82 2.38
CA CYS A 36 -1.91 -9.56 2.14
C CYS A 36 -2.42 -8.46 3.06
N LEU A 37 -1.50 -7.69 3.63
CA LEU A 37 -1.79 -6.44 4.34
C LEU A 37 -1.43 -5.23 3.49
N ILE A 38 -2.31 -4.24 3.42
CA ILE A 38 -2.05 -2.95 2.77
C ILE A 38 -2.07 -1.85 3.83
N LEU A 39 -0.93 -1.18 4.04
CA LEU A 39 -0.83 -0.03 4.92
C LEU A 39 -1.21 1.26 4.19
N GLY A 40 -2.11 2.06 4.77
CA GLY A 40 -2.59 3.29 4.13
C GLY A 40 -3.62 3.02 3.04
N ALA A 41 -4.48 2.01 3.23
CA ALA A 41 -5.55 1.64 2.33
C ALA A 41 -6.51 2.83 2.07
N GLY A 42 -6.70 3.19 0.80
CA GLY A 42 -7.59 4.28 0.40
C GLY A 42 -7.80 4.28 -1.11
N GLY A 43 -8.34 5.37 -1.64
CA GLY A 43 -8.65 5.48 -3.07
C GLY A 43 -7.43 5.25 -3.98
N GLU A 44 -6.26 5.76 -3.60
CA GLU A 44 -5.03 5.70 -4.43
C GLU A 44 -4.41 4.31 -4.57
N VAL A 45 -4.74 3.38 -3.68
CA VAL A 45 -4.27 1.98 -3.71
C VAL A 45 -5.40 1.01 -4.08
N SER A 46 -6.59 1.53 -4.43
CA SER A 46 -7.76 0.73 -4.81
C SER A 46 -7.52 -0.19 -6.03
N TRP A 47 -6.56 0.14 -6.88
CA TRP A 47 -6.17 -0.67 -8.04
C TRP A 47 -5.40 -1.94 -7.63
N ILE A 48 -4.71 -1.94 -6.47
CA ILE A 48 -3.97 -3.11 -5.96
C ILE A 48 -4.92 -4.30 -5.77
N TYR A 49 -6.11 -4.04 -5.22
CA TYR A 49 -7.13 -5.07 -5.02
C TYR A 49 -7.59 -5.71 -6.33
N LYS A 50 -7.56 -4.98 -7.45
CA LYS A 50 -7.93 -5.51 -8.77
C LYS A 50 -6.80 -6.30 -9.42
N SER A 51 -5.55 -5.97 -9.12
CA SER A 51 -4.36 -6.63 -9.70
C SER A 51 -3.88 -7.84 -8.90
N SER A 52 -4.51 -8.14 -7.77
CA SER A 52 -4.11 -9.17 -6.81
C SER A 52 -4.77 -10.53 -7.06
N GLU A 53 -4.78 -11.01 -8.31
CA GLU A 53 -5.48 -12.25 -8.70
C GLU A 53 -4.98 -13.51 -7.97
N ASN A 54 -3.74 -13.49 -7.48
CA ASN A 54 -3.14 -14.60 -6.74
C ASN A 54 -3.28 -14.47 -5.22
N ILE A 55 -3.78 -13.36 -4.70
CA ILE A 55 -3.92 -13.13 -3.25
C ILE A 55 -5.28 -13.68 -2.80
N GLU A 56 -5.28 -14.47 -1.73
CA GLU A 56 -6.48 -15.15 -1.24
C GLU A 56 -7.34 -14.21 -0.39
N GLU A 57 -6.68 -13.39 0.42
CA GLU A 57 -7.35 -12.42 1.29
C GLU A 57 -6.54 -11.13 1.39
N ILE A 58 -7.24 -10.00 1.32
CA ILE A 58 -6.63 -8.68 1.45
C ILE A 58 -7.23 -7.98 2.66
N VAL A 59 -6.36 -7.57 3.58
CA VAL A 59 -6.67 -6.69 4.69
C VAL A 59 -6.08 -5.31 4.39
N GLY A 60 -6.93 -4.28 4.40
CA GLY A 60 -6.51 -2.89 4.22
C GLY A 60 -6.68 -2.11 5.51
N ILE A 61 -5.65 -1.38 5.93
CA ILE A 61 -5.73 -0.51 7.10
C ILE A 61 -5.50 0.96 6.76
N ASN A 62 -6.20 1.85 7.45
CA ASN A 62 -5.94 3.28 7.39
C ASN A 62 -6.35 3.94 8.71
N ILE A 63 -5.67 5.01 9.10
CA ILE A 63 -6.07 5.81 10.26
C ILE A 63 -7.33 6.64 9.96
N SER A 64 -7.54 7.04 8.70
CA SER A 64 -8.75 7.73 8.24
C SER A 64 -9.81 6.73 7.84
N ARG A 65 -10.95 6.82 8.53
CA ARG A 65 -12.16 6.08 8.14
C ARG A 65 -12.70 6.53 6.78
N GLU A 66 -12.59 7.82 6.46
CA GLU A 66 -13.09 8.36 5.19
C GLU A 66 -12.36 7.76 3.99
N GLU A 67 -11.06 7.51 4.08
CA GLU A 67 -10.30 6.84 3.01
C GLU A 67 -10.77 5.41 2.77
N LEU A 68 -11.03 4.65 3.84
CA LEU A 68 -11.52 3.27 3.73
C LEU A 68 -12.92 3.20 3.10
N GLN A 69 -13.76 4.21 3.31
CA GLN A 69 -15.10 4.27 2.72
C GLN A 69 -15.07 4.40 1.19
N LYS A 70 -13.94 4.77 0.60
CA LYS A 70 -13.75 4.85 -0.86
C LYS A 70 -13.45 3.48 -1.49
N ILE A 71 -13.16 2.46 -0.68
CA ILE A 71 -12.86 1.10 -1.15
C ILE A 71 -14.12 0.24 -1.04
N ASP A 72 -14.36 -0.60 -2.06
CA ASP A 72 -15.42 -1.60 -2.00
C ASP A 72 -15.11 -2.64 -0.91
N LYS A 73 -16.03 -2.83 0.04
CA LYS A 73 -15.84 -3.83 1.11
C LYS A 73 -15.95 -5.27 0.62
N LYS A 74 -16.43 -5.50 -0.60
CA LYS A 74 -16.50 -6.84 -1.20
C LYS A 74 -15.14 -7.36 -1.64
N ILE A 75 -14.15 -6.48 -1.79
CA ILE A 75 -12.81 -6.84 -2.29
C ILE A 75 -11.74 -6.89 -1.20
N ALA A 76 -12.07 -6.48 0.04
CA ALA A 76 -11.13 -6.47 1.15
C ALA A 76 -11.80 -6.36 2.52
N CYS A 77 -11.12 -6.90 3.54
CA CYS A 77 -11.39 -6.58 4.94
C CYS A 77 -10.74 -5.23 5.29
N LEU A 78 -11.52 -4.24 5.73
CA LEU A 78 -11.05 -2.88 5.98
C LEU A 78 -11.11 -2.53 7.46
N ILE A 79 -9.98 -2.10 8.03
CA ILE A 79 -9.84 -1.84 9.47
C ILE A 79 -9.30 -0.42 9.68
N VAL A 80 -9.98 0.36 10.52
CA VAL A 80 -9.44 1.65 10.99
C VAL A 80 -8.39 1.34 12.05
N CYS A 81 -7.12 1.65 11.78
CA CYS A 81 -6.00 1.21 12.61
C CYS A 81 -4.77 2.14 12.41
N ASP A 82 -4.00 2.30 13.48
CA ASP A 82 -2.66 2.92 13.43
C ASP A 82 -1.63 1.87 12.99
N ALA A 83 -0.93 2.13 11.89
CA ALA A 83 0.09 1.24 11.34
C ALA A 83 1.30 1.03 12.26
N GLN A 84 1.43 1.80 13.34
CA GLN A 84 2.46 1.66 14.37
C GLN A 84 1.98 0.83 15.58
N ASN A 85 0.79 0.24 15.51
CA ASN A 85 0.24 -0.62 16.56
C ASN A 85 -0.79 -1.59 15.95
N LEU A 86 -0.29 -2.58 15.21
CA LEU A 86 -1.11 -3.47 14.42
C LEU A 86 -1.81 -4.51 15.31
N PRO A 87 -3.14 -4.73 15.16
CA PRO A 87 -3.89 -5.68 15.99
C PRO A 87 -3.81 -7.11 15.43
N PHE A 88 -2.66 -7.49 14.88
CA PHE A 88 -2.46 -8.76 14.21
C PHE A 88 -1.42 -9.61 14.94
N LYS A 89 -1.42 -10.91 14.66
CA LYS A 89 -0.37 -11.80 15.17
C LYS A 89 0.83 -11.71 14.23
N ASP A 90 2.02 -11.83 14.79
CA ASP A 90 3.25 -11.90 14.01
C ASP A 90 3.16 -12.96 12.90
N SER A 91 3.73 -12.63 11.74
CA SER A 91 3.84 -13.53 10.58
C SER A 91 2.51 -14.13 10.08
N CYS A 92 1.37 -13.44 10.30
CA CYS A 92 0.08 -13.87 9.76
C CYS A 92 -0.19 -13.38 8.32
N PHE A 93 0.63 -12.45 7.81
CA PHE A 93 0.56 -11.99 6.42
C PHE A 93 1.76 -12.51 5.63
N ASN A 94 1.51 -12.96 4.39
CA ASN A 94 2.55 -13.38 3.47
C ASN A 94 3.18 -12.20 2.73
N VAL A 95 2.39 -11.14 2.51
CA VAL A 95 2.83 -9.93 1.84
C VAL A 95 2.31 -8.70 2.57
N ILE A 96 3.17 -7.69 2.69
CA ILE A 96 2.82 -6.37 3.20
C ILE A 96 3.16 -5.34 2.13
N ILE A 97 2.18 -4.50 1.79
CA ILE A 97 2.33 -3.45 0.78
C ILE A 97 2.22 -2.08 1.45
N CYS A 98 3.27 -1.28 1.26
CA CYS A 98 3.39 0.07 1.81
C CYS A 98 3.66 1.06 0.67
N LYS A 99 2.63 1.46 -0.08
CA LYS A 99 2.79 2.43 -1.18
C LYS A 99 2.59 3.85 -0.67
N SER A 100 3.66 4.64 -0.69
CA SER A 100 3.63 6.05 -0.25
C SER A 100 3.15 6.26 1.19
N THR A 101 3.23 5.24 2.07
CA THR A 101 2.72 5.31 3.45
C THR A 101 3.83 5.57 4.47
N LEU A 102 5.01 4.96 4.30
CA LEU A 102 6.04 4.94 5.33
C LEU A 102 6.53 6.34 5.74
N HIS A 103 6.63 7.28 4.79
CA HIS A 103 7.09 8.65 5.08
C HIS A 103 6.06 9.50 5.83
N HIS A 104 4.84 9.00 6.03
CA HIS A 104 3.81 9.63 6.86
C HIS A 104 3.81 9.13 8.30
N LEU A 105 4.58 8.08 8.61
CA LEU A 105 4.65 7.54 9.97
C LEU A 105 5.45 8.46 10.88
N THR A 106 4.96 8.65 12.10
CA THR A 106 5.67 9.42 13.15
C THR A 106 6.99 8.74 13.51
N ASP A 107 6.96 7.43 13.69
CA ASP A 107 8.13 6.57 13.88
C ASP A 107 8.14 5.46 12.81
N VAL A 108 8.96 5.66 11.78
CA VAL A 108 9.11 4.70 10.68
C VAL A 108 9.65 3.36 11.17
N ASN A 109 10.57 3.36 12.15
CA ASN A 109 11.17 2.12 12.66
C ASN A 109 10.13 1.30 13.40
N LYS A 110 9.29 1.96 14.21
CA LYS A 110 8.17 1.29 14.89
C LYS A 110 7.22 0.66 13.88
N GLY A 111 6.82 1.39 12.84
CA GLY A 111 5.95 0.83 11.80
C GLY A 111 6.56 -0.36 11.05
N ILE A 112 7.87 -0.32 10.76
CA ILE A 112 8.56 -1.45 10.13
C ILE A 112 8.61 -2.66 11.07
N LEU A 113 8.81 -2.47 12.37
CA LEU A 113 8.82 -3.56 13.35
C LEU A 113 7.47 -4.27 13.48
N GLU A 114 6.36 -3.55 13.27
CA GLU A 114 5.03 -4.15 13.23
C GLU A 114 4.79 -4.98 11.95
N CYS A 115 5.60 -4.80 10.91
CA CYS A 115 5.48 -5.50 9.62
C CYS A 115 6.22 -6.85 9.56
N ASN A 116 6.28 -7.58 10.68
CA ASN A 116 7.01 -8.87 10.82
C ASN A 116 6.09 -10.11 10.77
#